data_AF-A0A7Y3U6L4-F1
#
_entry.id   AF-A0A7Y3U6L4-F1
#
_cell.length_a   1.000
_cell.length_b   1.000
_cell.length_c   1.000
_cell.angle_alpha   90.00
_cell.angle_beta   90.00
_cell.angle_gamma   90.00
#
_symmetry.space_group_name_H-M   'P 1'
#
loop_
_entity.id
_entity.type
_entity.pdbx_description
1 polymer ?
#
loop_
_entity_poly.entity_id
_entity_poly.type
_entity_poly.pdbx_seq_one_letter_code
_entity_poly.pdbx_strand_id
1 'polypeptide(L)'
;MMTHEADGYRQWRQRYLRNWSQNFDPLGIRFIVEDDRIVADLTIMPLIALSDYDDITRFIGDARIDPNTGDRHEDALVQLIMGFDRDQSWLRQMAGGLFRGQPDAIRTNPLGWIGSSISLYIDRDAFWDAAFNSDDPEDYIYDNYGQLPIYLYIEVADSLKFSAFMLSLRSVADQMMPDMIAWESQEKDGLEYVRITFADEDMPHLYYAVKSRALILSPREDVLFHAVQRLTARAGGEVHESVGETMPWLGESVCAQVSGDMLDSLDLIFWDQYRERLQERSWDNLYILNEWRRLYGDVDALALHEDIWGTRLTCPGGGEYVWNDHLSSYESTVYGHPLEPLPGPGLRELLGHIEAGNFGITFEHDGLRGVTEIRR
;
A
#
# COMPACT_ATOMS: atom_id res chain seq x y z
N MET A 1 -9.14 10.07 -37.13
CA MET A 1 -9.26 8.68 -36.62
C MET A 1 -9.57 8.68 -35.13
N MET A 2 -8.86 9.44 -34.27
CA MET A 2 -9.14 9.53 -32.82
C MET A 2 -10.54 10.07 -32.43
N THR A 3 -11.19 10.90 -33.25
CA THR A 3 -12.52 11.47 -32.92
C THR A 3 -13.65 10.44 -32.95
N HIS A 4 -13.60 9.46 -33.85
CA HIS A 4 -14.63 8.41 -33.95
C HIS A 4 -14.57 7.43 -32.77
N GLU A 5 -13.36 7.11 -32.30
CA GLU A 5 -13.15 6.23 -31.15
C GLU A 5 -13.59 6.92 -29.85
N ALA A 6 -13.21 8.19 -29.66
CA ALA A 6 -13.64 8.98 -28.51
C ALA A 6 -15.17 9.15 -28.45
N ASP A 7 -15.83 9.41 -29.58
CA ASP A 7 -17.29 9.53 -29.64
C ASP A 7 -17.99 8.18 -29.43
N GLY A 8 -17.41 7.09 -29.96
CA GLY A 8 -17.87 5.73 -29.70
C GLY A 8 -17.79 5.37 -28.22
N TYR A 9 -16.66 5.68 -27.57
CA TYR A 9 -16.48 5.47 -26.13
C TYR A 9 -17.49 6.27 -25.31
N ARG A 10 -17.67 7.57 -25.58
CA ARG A 10 -18.67 8.40 -24.88
C ARG A 10 -20.07 7.83 -25.00
N GLN A 11 -20.46 7.38 -26.19
CA GLN A 11 -21.78 6.80 -26.42
C GLN A 11 -21.96 5.47 -25.69
N TRP A 12 -20.94 4.59 -25.70
CA TRP A 12 -20.93 3.36 -24.94
C TRP A 12 -21.04 3.64 -23.43
N ARG A 13 -20.18 4.51 -22.89
CA ARG A 13 -20.14 4.92 -21.47
C ARG A 13 -21.51 5.42 -21.00
N GLN A 14 -22.13 6.32 -21.76
CA GLN A 14 -23.45 6.86 -21.42
C GLN A 14 -24.55 5.79 -21.41
N ARG A 15 -24.47 4.77 -22.29
CA ARG A 15 -25.41 3.65 -22.28
C ARG A 15 -25.13 2.70 -21.12
N TYR A 16 -23.86 2.44 -20.83
CA TYR A 16 -23.43 1.61 -19.72
C TYR A 16 -23.88 2.19 -18.37
N LEU A 17 -23.51 3.44 -18.08
CA LEU A 17 -23.88 4.12 -16.83
C LEU A 17 -25.40 4.24 -16.63
N ARG A 18 -26.18 4.30 -17.72
CA ARG A 18 -27.64 4.36 -17.65
C ARG A 18 -28.28 3.02 -17.30
N ASN A 19 -27.68 1.92 -17.71
CA ASN A 19 -28.32 0.59 -17.69
C ASN A 19 -27.70 -0.37 -16.66
N TRP A 20 -26.43 -0.18 -16.31
CA TRP A 20 -25.62 -1.18 -15.58
C TRP A 20 -24.88 -0.64 -14.36
N SER A 21 -24.96 0.68 -14.09
CA SER A 21 -24.20 1.35 -13.03
C SER A 21 -24.49 0.87 -11.60
N GLN A 22 -25.56 0.10 -11.37
CA GLN A 22 -25.90 -0.43 -10.06
C GLN A 22 -25.38 -1.86 -9.81
N ASN A 23 -24.85 -2.53 -10.83
CA ASN A 23 -24.63 -3.97 -10.77
C ASN A 23 -23.17 -4.41 -10.95
N PHE A 24 -22.39 -3.74 -11.81
CA PHE A 24 -21.03 -4.16 -12.14
C PHE A 24 -20.14 -2.97 -12.49
N ASP A 25 -18.86 -3.04 -12.13
CA ASP A 25 -17.82 -2.21 -12.71
C ASP A 25 -17.25 -2.89 -13.98
N PRO A 26 -16.99 -2.13 -15.05
CA PRO A 26 -16.40 -2.65 -16.28
C PRO A 26 -14.90 -2.84 -16.08
N LEU A 27 -14.51 -4.08 -15.78
CA LEU A 27 -13.15 -4.48 -15.42
C LEU A 27 -12.51 -5.29 -16.54
N GLY A 28 -11.30 -4.89 -16.94
CA GLY A 28 -10.38 -5.67 -17.76
C GLY A 28 -9.15 -6.04 -16.94
N ILE A 29 -8.72 -7.29 -17.00
CA ILE A 29 -7.45 -7.73 -16.39
C ILE A 29 -6.62 -8.46 -17.43
N ARG A 30 -5.32 -8.16 -17.45
CA ARG A 30 -4.28 -8.92 -18.14
C ARG A 30 -3.31 -9.50 -17.11
N PHE A 31 -3.07 -10.80 -17.20
CA PHE A 31 -2.03 -11.48 -16.45
C PHE A 31 -0.86 -11.84 -17.36
N ILE A 32 0.37 -11.61 -16.89
CA ILE A 32 1.60 -12.09 -17.50
C ILE A 32 2.28 -12.93 -16.42
N VAL A 33 2.53 -14.20 -16.73
CA VAL A 33 3.21 -15.13 -15.82
C VAL A 33 4.47 -15.60 -16.52
N GLU A 34 5.61 -15.22 -15.96
CA GLU A 34 6.95 -15.62 -16.38
C GLU A 34 7.61 -16.38 -15.22
N ASP A 35 8.77 -17.00 -15.47
CA ASP A 35 9.43 -17.85 -14.46
C ASP A 35 9.86 -17.03 -13.22
N ASP A 36 10.25 -15.77 -13.41
CA ASP A 36 10.80 -14.85 -12.40
C ASP A 36 9.83 -13.75 -11.96
N ARG A 37 8.65 -13.62 -12.60
CA ARG A 37 7.67 -12.60 -12.23
C ARG A 37 6.23 -12.91 -12.61
N ILE A 38 5.31 -12.36 -11.84
CA ILE A 38 3.88 -12.26 -12.17
C ILE A 38 3.52 -10.78 -12.29
N VAL A 39 2.85 -10.41 -13.38
CA VAL A 39 2.28 -9.08 -13.58
C VAL A 39 0.78 -9.17 -13.75
N ALA A 40 0.04 -8.36 -13.01
CA ALA A 40 -1.38 -8.12 -13.20
C ALA A 40 -1.62 -6.66 -13.58
N ASP A 41 -2.28 -6.43 -14.71
CA ASP A 41 -2.64 -5.09 -15.22
C ASP A 41 -4.16 -5.02 -15.32
N LEU A 42 -4.75 -4.28 -14.39
CA LEU A 42 -6.18 -4.11 -14.19
C LEU A 42 -6.60 -2.73 -14.66
N THR A 43 -7.70 -2.64 -15.39
CA THR A 43 -8.30 -1.37 -15.82
C THR A 43 -9.79 -1.40 -15.55
N ILE A 44 -10.30 -0.36 -14.90
CA ILE A 44 -11.71 -0.12 -14.64
C ILE A 44 -12.11 1.18 -15.35
N MET A 45 -13.02 1.10 -16.33
CA MET A 45 -13.48 2.27 -17.11
C MET A 45 -14.91 2.12 -17.65
N PRO A 46 -15.88 2.98 -17.27
CA PRO A 46 -15.76 4.04 -16.27
C PRO A 46 -15.65 3.49 -14.85
N LEU A 47 -14.90 4.19 -13.98
CA LEU A 47 -14.98 4.01 -12.54
C LEU A 47 -16.34 4.52 -12.07
N ILE A 48 -17.22 3.63 -11.57
CA ILE A 48 -18.53 4.05 -11.07
C ILE A 48 -18.33 4.66 -9.68
N ALA A 49 -18.65 5.95 -9.55
CA ALA A 49 -18.49 6.77 -8.35
C ALA A 49 -19.49 6.43 -7.23
N LEU A 50 -19.51 5.17 -6.80
CA LEU A 50 -20.21 4.67 -5.59
C LEU A 50 -19.25 4.05 -4.57
N SER A 51 -17.94 4.26 -4.73
CA SER A 51 -16.88 3.50 -4.07
C SER A 51 -16.06 4.35 -3.10
N ASP A 52 -15.40 3.67 -2.15
CA ASP A 52 -14.45 4.23 -1.18
C ASP A 52 -13.24 4.96 -1.81
N TYR A 53 -13.12 4.97 -3.15
CA TYR A 53 -12.07 5.67 -3.90
C TYR A 53 -12.27 7.19 -3.99
N ASP A 54 -13.46 7.71 -3.66
CA ASP A 54 -13.78 9.14 -3.73
C ASP A 54 -12.87 9.99 -2.84
N ASP A 55 -12.50 9.49 -1.66
CA ASP A 55 -11.64 10.23 -0.73
C ASP A 55 -10.17 10.24 -1.20
N ILE A 56 -9.69 9.11 -1.73
CA ILE A 56 -8.33 9.00 -2.28
C ILE A 56 -8.19 9.87 -3.53
N THR A 57 -9.16 9.83 -4.45
CA THR A 57 -9.16 10.68 -5.66
C THR A 57 -9.23 12.17 -5.32
N ARG A 58 -10.01 12.57 -4.31
CA ARG A 58 -10.05 13.97 -3.83
C ARG A 58 -8.76 14.43 -3.19
N PHE A 59 -8.00 13.53 -2.56
CA PHE A 59 -6.71 13.86 -1.96
C PHE A 59 -5.61 14.01 -3.03
N ILE A 60 -5.58 13.09 -4.01
CA ILE A 60 -4.58 13.09 -5.08
C ILE A 60 -4.84 14.17 -6.12
N GLY A 61 -6.11 14.41 -6.47
CA GLY A 61 -6.50 15.38 -7.48
C GLY A 61 -5.75 15.20 -8.80
N ASP A 62 -5.17 16.30 -9.28
CA ASP A 62 -4.39 16.33 -10.52
C ASP A 62 -2.90 16.03 -10.32
N ALA A 63 -2.46 15.73 -9.08
CA ALA A 63 -1.06 15.42 -8.82
C ALA A 63 -0.64 14.11 -9.50
N ARG A 64 0.61 14.09 -9.97
CA ARG A 64 1.22 12.93 -10.63
C ARG A 64 2.59 12.66 -10.03
N ILE A 65 2.90 11.38 -9.87
CA ILE A 65 4.19 10.88 -9.38
C ILE A 65 5.04 10.50 -10.58
N ASP A 66 6.25 11.04 -10.69
CA ASP A 66 7.23 10.59 -11.69
C ASP A 66 7.85 9.24 -11.27
N PRO A 67 8.27 8.37 -12.22
CA PRO A 67 8.71 7.00 -11.94
C PRO A 67 9.85 6.83 -10.90
N ASN A 68 10.62 7.89 -10.66
CA ASN A 68 11.79 7.89 -9.78
C ASN A 68 11.65 8.85 -8.58
N THR A 69 10.48 9.43 -8.34
CA THR A 69 10.26 10.37 -7.22
C THR A 69 10.36 9.67 -5.86
N GLY A 70 10.80 10.41 -4.84
CA GLY A 70 10.95 9.94 -3.47
C GLY A 70 12.37 9.51 -3.12
N ASP A 71 12.53 8.90 -1.95
CA ASP A 71 13.77 8.30 -1.45
C ASP A 71 13.78 6.78 -1.62
N ARG A 72 13.79 6.28 -2.87
CA ARG A 72 13.81 4.84 -3.15
C ARG A 72 15.13 4.21 -2.71
N HIS A 73 15.13 3.20 -1.85
CA HIS A 73 16.35 2.57 -1.35
C HIS A 73 16.14 1.10 -0.94
N GLU A 74 17.22 0.32 -0.87
CA GLU A 74 17.20 -1.13 -0.63
C GLU A 74 16.80 -1.52 0.80
N ASP A 75 17.12 -0.67 1.79
CA ASP A 75 16.79 -0.96 3.19
C ASP A 75 15.29 -0.80 3.49
N ALA A 76 14.49 -0.23 2.59
CA ALA A 76 13.06 -0.07 2.82
C ALA A 76 12.32 -1.41 2.69
N LEU A 77 11.68 -1.84 3.78
CA LEU A 77 10.73 -2.95 3.79
C LEU A 77 9.43 -2.58 3.07
N VAL A 78 8.97 -1.34 3.28
CA VAL A 78 7.81 -0.77 2.60
C VAL A 78 8.14 0.65 2.17
N GLN A 79 7.82 0.98 0.93
CA GLN A 79 7.81 2.34 0.42
C GLN A 79 6.42 2.63 -0.11
N LEU A 80 5.75 3.65 0.42
CA LEU A 80 4.46 4.11 -0.06
C LEU A 80 4.62 5.55 -0.55
N ILE A 81 4.17 5.85 -1.76
CA ILE A 81 4.16 7.20 -2.31
C ILE A 81 2.77 7.53 -2.86
N MET A 82 2.34 8.76 -2.62
CA MET A 82 1.04 9.27 -3.03
C MET A 82 1.19 10.67 -3.63
N GLY A 83 0.48 10.91 -4.73
CA GLY A 83 0.33 12.24 -5.30
C GLY A 83 -0.44 13.14 -4.33
N PHE A 84 0.00 14.38 -4.18
CA PHE A 84 -0.62 15.35 -3.28
C PHE A 84 -0.99 16.64 -4.02
N ASP A 85 -2.29 16.86 -4.19
CA ASP A 85 -2.80 18.10 -4.76
C ASP A 85 -3.11 19.13 -3.67
N ARG A 86 -2.12 19.98 -3.42
CA ARG A 86 -2.21 21.09 -2.44
C ARG A 86 -3.27 22.15 -2.80
N ASP A 87 -3.76 22.18 -4.03
CA ASP A 87 -4.72 23.18 -4.52
C ASP A 87 -6.18 22.74 -4.32
N GLN A 88 -6.42 21.57 -3.72
CA GLN A 88 -7.75 21.13 -3.31
C GLN A 88 -8.43 22.14 -2.38
N SER A 89 -9.70 22.43 -2.66
CA SER A 89 -10.46 23.49 -1.98
C SER A 89 -10.65 23.21 -0.49
N TRP A 90 -10.94 21.95 -0.13
CA TRP A 90 -11.13 21.51 1.25
C TRP A 90 -9.83 21.61 2.07
N LEU A 91 -8.68 21.23 1.49
CA LEU A 91 -7.36 21.37 2.12
C LEU A 91 -7.02 22.83 2.39
N ARG A 92 -7.22 23.71 1.39
CA ARG A 92 -6.98 25.15 1.54
C ARG A 92 -7.88 25.78 2.60
N GLN A 93 -9.14 25.35 2.69
CA GLN A 93 -10.07 25.85 3.71
C GLN A 93 -9.67 25.39 5.12
N MET A 94 -9.33 24.11 5.28
CA MET A 94 -8.88 23.54 6.56
C MET A 94 -7.60 24.23 7.05
N ALA A 95 -6.58 24.28 6.19
CA ALA A 95 -5.29 24.88 6.54
C ALA A 95 -5.41 26.40 6.75
N GLY A 96 -6.18 27.11 5.92
CA GLY A 96 -6.45 28.54 6.13
C GLY A 96 -7.20 28.82 7.45
N GLY A 97 -7.99 27.86 7.94
CA GLY A 97 -8.61 27.87 9.26
C GLY A 97 -7.60 27.85 10.41
N LEU A 98 -6.60 26.96 10.32
CA LEU A 98 -5.54 26.83 11.31
C LEU A 98 -4.64 28.08 11.37
N PHE A 99 -4.40 28.71 10.22
CA PHE A 99 -3.54 29.89 10.10
C PHE A 99 -4.29 31.23 10.04
N ARG A 100 -5.52 31.33 10.57
CA ARG A 100 -6.33 32.57 10.52
C ARG A 100 -5.65 33.80 11.10
N GLY A 101 -4.83 33.63 12.14
CA GLY A 101 -4.09 34.71 12.82
C GLY A 101 -2.75 35.08 12.18
N GLN A 102 -2.36 34.41 11.09
CA GLN A 102 -1.08 34.62 10.41
C GLN A 102 -1.20 35.63 9.25
N PRO A 103 -0.07 36.17 8.74
CA PRO A 103 -0.08 37.06 7.59
C PRO A 103 -0.79 36.47 6.36
N ASP A 104 -1.36 37.35 5.53
CA ASP A 104 -2.16 36.97 4.34
C ASP A 104 -1.44 35.98 3.41
N ALA A 105 -0.11 36.10 3.28
CA ALA A 105 0.72 35.21 2.47
C ALA A 105 0.64 33.74 2.90
N ILE A 106 0.56 33.47 4.21
CA ILE A 106 0.42 32.11 4.76
C ILE A 106 -1.06 31.72 4.83
N ARG A 107 -1.95 32.63 5.21
CA ARG A 107 -3.38 32.34 5.36
C ARG A 107 -4.03 31.87 4.06
N THR A 108 -3.61 32.41 2.91
CA THR A 108 -4.23 32.15 1.60
C THR A 108 -3.71 30.89 0.93
N ASN A 109 -2.46 30.52 1.16
CA ASN A 109 -1.85 29.31 0.60
C ASN A 109 -0.81 28.68 1.54
N PRO A 110 -1.24 28.14 2.69
CA PRO A 110 -0.32 27.62 3.71
C PRO A 110 0.46 26.38 3.25
N LEU A 111 -0.11 25.61 2.32
CA LEU A 111 0.50 24.38 1.79
C LEU A 111 1.24 24.61 0.46
N GLY A 112 1.35 25.86 0.01
CA GLY A 112 1.97 26.23 -1.26
C GLY A 112 3.48 25.96 -1.37
N TRP A 113 4.07 25.38 -0.32
CA TRP A 113 5.44 24.89 -0.28
C TRP A 113 5.56 23.40 -0.61
N ILE A 114 4.51 22.60 -0.41
CA ILE A 114 4.52 21.14 -0.66
C ILE A 114 4.60 20.90 -2.16
N GLY A 115 5.38 19.92 -2.59
CA GLY A 115 5.47 19.47 -3.97
C GLY A 115 4.29 18.62 -4.39
N SER A 116 4.56 17.69 -5.30
CA SER A 116 3.56 16.84 -5.95
C SER A 116 3.34 15.51 -5.23
N SER A 117 4.16 15.19 -4.22
CA SER A 117 4.14 13.88 -3.57
C SER A 117 4.46 13.93 -2.08
N ILE A 118 3.90 12.94 -1.38
CA ILE A 118 4.20 12.58 0.00
C ILE A 118 4.50 11.08 0.00
N SER A 119 5.49 10.65 0.79
CA SER A 119 5.87 9.25 0.88
C SER A 119 6.11 8.84 2.33
N LEU A 120 5.77 7.59 2.65
CA LEU A 120 6.05 6.93 3.90
C LEU A 120 7.02 5.77 3.62
N TYR A 121 8.05 5.69 4.45
CA TYR A 121 9.05 4.63 4.40
C TYR A 121 9.05 3.87 5.71
N ILE A 122 9.19 2.56 5.60
CA ILE A 122 9.37 1.62 6.69
C ILE A 122 10.67 0.89 6.40
N ASP A 123 11.72 1.20 7.17
CA ASP A 123 13.06 0.69 6.94
C ASP A 123 13.28 -0.61 7.72
N ARG A 124 14.18 -1.45 7.21
CA ARG A 124 14.62 -2.70 7.83
C ARG A 124 15.37 -2.37 9.11
N ASP A 125 14.99 -3.05 10.19
CA ASP A 125 15.56 -2.82 11.51
C ASP A 125 15.27 -3.99 12.44
N ALA A 126 16.13 -4.19 13.44
CA ALA A 126 15.94 -5.20 14.48
C ALA A 126 14.64 -5.00 15.28
N PHE A 127 14.05 -3.80 15.24
CA PHE A 127 12.72 -3.52 15.79
C PHE A 127 11.66 -4.51 15.29
N TRP A 128 11.65 -4.84 13.99
CA TRP A 128 10.63 -5.72 13.42
C TRP A 128 10.79 -7.15 13.89
N ASP A 129 12.03 -7.65 13.99
CA ASP A 129 12.29 -8.97 14.57
C ASP A 129 11.83 -9.03 16.03
N ALA A 130 12.07 -7.98 16.82
CA ALA A 130 11.61 -7.92 18.20
C ALA A 130 10.08 -7.86 18.31
N ALA A 131 9.42 -7.11 17.42
CA ALA A 131 7.96 -7.02 17.35
C ALA A 131 7.31 -8.33 16.94
N PHE A 132 7.79 -8.99 15.88
CA PHE A 132 7.19 -10.24 15.39
C PHE A 132 7.47 -11.45 16.30
N ASN A 133 8.48 -11.38 17.17
CA ASN A 133 8.80 -12.43 18.14
C ASN A 133 8.24 -12.15 19.56
N SER A 134 7.50 -11.05 19.78
CA SER A 134 6.82 -10.81 21.06
C SER A 134 5.55 -11.67 21.19
N ASP A 135 5.05 -11.81 22.43
CA ASP A 135 3.79 -12.52 22.68
C ASP A 135 2.59 -11.82 22.02
N ASP A 136 2.65 -10.49 21.93
CA ASP A 136 1.66 -9.64 21.25
C ASP A 136 2.40 -8.56 20.43
N PRO A 137 2.50 -8.72 19.10
CA PRO A 137 3.16 -7.75 18.22
C PRO A 137 2.47 -6.38 18.18
N GLU A 138 1.14 -6.33 18.30
CA GLU A 138 0.39 -5.07 18.24
C GLU A 138 0.68 -4.22 19.47
N ASP A 139 0.61 -4.82 20.66
CA ASP A 139 0.95 -4.17 21.92
C ASP A 139 2.44 -3.76 21.95
N TYR A 140 3.35 -4.61 21.45
CA TYR A 140 4.76 -4.24 21.36
C TYR A 140 4.99 -3.01 20.49
N ILE A 141 4.35 -2.93 19.31
CA ILE A 141 4.43 -1.77 18.42
C ILE A 141 3.83 -0.54 19.10
N TYR A 142 2.69 -0.69 19.77
CA TYR A 142 2.03 0.40 20.47
C TYR A 142 2.89 0.97 21.61
N ASP A 143 3.52 0.11 22.41
CA ASP A 143 4.38 0.51 23.52
C ASP A 143 5.72 1.11 23.05
N ASN A 144 6.16 0.77 21.83
CA ASN A 144 7.46 1.18 21.28
C ASN A 144 7.34 2.04 20.03
N TYR A 145 6.20 2.70 19.80
CA TYR A 145 5.93 3.49 18.59
C TYR A 145 6.96 4.62 18.34
N GLY A 146 7.58 5.16 19.41
CA GLY A 146 8.69 6.12 19.31
C GLY A 146 9.98 5.56 18.71
N GLN A 147 10.12 4.23 18.65
CA GLN A 147 11.30 3.53 18.11
C GLN A 147 11.03 2.95 16.72
N LEU A 148 9.88 3.26 16.13
CA LEU A 148 9.53 2.77 14.80
C LEU A 148 10.57 3.24 13.77
N PRO A 149 11.16 2.32 12.97
CA PRO A 149 12.08 2.65 11.90
C PRO A 149 11.33 3.20 10.68
N ILE A 150 10.56 4.27 10.87
CA ILE A 150 9.72 4.88 9.84
C ILE A 150 10.12 6.33 9.61
N TYR A 151 9.91 6.82 8.40
CA TYR A 151 9.99 8.25 8.15
C TYR A 151 9.00 8.71 7.06
N LEU A 152 8.56 9.95 7.22
CA LEU A 152 7.76 10.67 6.24
C LEU A 152 8.68 11.53 5.38
N TYR A 153 8.55 11.41 4.07
CA TYR A 153 9.19 12.25 3.07
C TYR A 153 8.12 13.17 2.46
N ILE A 154 8.30 14.47 2.55
CA ILE A 154 7.43 15.46 1.90
C ILE A 154 8.27 16.25 0.91
N GLU A 155 7.85 16.26 -0.35
CA GLU A 155 8.51 17.07 -1.37
C GLU A 155 8.35 18.57 -1.05
N VAL A 156 9.43 19.35 -1.14
CA VAL A 156 9.46 20.79 -0.92
C VAL A 156 9.66 21.49 -2.26
N ALA A 157 8.57 22.03 -2.81
CA ALA A 157 8.59 22.80 -4.04
C ALA A 157 9.23 24.19 -3.89
N ASP A 158 9.03 24.84 -2.73
CA ASP A 158 9.44 26.23 -2.47
C ASP A 158 9.98 26.37 -1.04
N SER A 159 11.31 26.49 -0.91
CA SER A 159 12.01 26.56 0.38
C SER A 159 11.72 27.85 1.15
N LEU A 160 11.41 28.95 0.46
CA LEU A 160 11.08 30.22 1.11
C LEU A 160 9.68 30.15 1.74
N LYS A 161 8.70 29.63 0.99
CA LYS A 161 7.35 29.39 1.52
C LYS A 161 7.37 28.36 2.65
N PHE A 162 8.20 27.32 2.53
CA PHE A 162 8.39 26.35 3.60
C PHE A 162 8.94 27.00 4.89
N SER A 163 9.96 27.86 4.77
CA SER A 163 10.52 28.58 5.92
C SER A 163 9.47 29.45 6.61
N ALA A 164 8.66 30.15 5.82
CA ALA A 164 7.56 30.96 6.35
C ALA A 164 6.46 30.09 6.99
N PHE A 165 6.14 28.94 6.40
CA PHE A 165 5.22 27.95 6.97
C PHE A 165 5.73 27.44 8.33
N MET A 166 7.00 27.05 8.44
CA MET A 166 7.56 26.54 9.70
C MET A 166 7.57 27.59 10.81
N LEU A 167 7.87 28.85 10.48
CA LEU A 167 7.80 29.95 11.44
C LEU A 167 6.36 30.15 11.94
N SER A 168 5.39 30.12 11.04
CA SER A 168 3.97 30.21 11.39
C SER A 168 3.49 28.99 12.17
N LEU A 169 3.93 27.77 11.83
CA LEU A 169 3.58 26.54 12.53
C LEU A 169 4.07 26.57 13.97
N ARG A 170 5.33 26.96 14.20
CA ARG A 170 5.89 27.16 15.55
C ARG A 170 5.09 28.20 16.33
N SER A 171 4.79 29.35 15.70
CA SER A 171 3.96 30.39 16.32
C SER A 171 2.55 29.90 16.70
N VAL A 172 1.94 29.01 15.92
CA VAL A 172 0.63 28.43 16.24
C VAL A 172 0.76 27.42 17.38
N ALA A 173 1.79 26.56 17.33
CA ALA A 173 2.08 25.62 18.40
C ALA A 173 2.30 26.33 19.75
N ASP A 174 3.11 27.39 19.79
CA ASP A 174 3.38 28.18 20.99
C ASP A 174 2.12 28.86 21.54
N GLN A 175 1.16 29.23 20.67
CA GLN A 175 -0.11 29.84 21.08
C GLN A 175 -1.11 28.82 21.63
N MET A 176 -1.17 27.63 21.02
CA MET A 176 -2.14 26.58 21.38
C MET A 176 -1.67 25.73 22.57
N MET A 177 -0.36 25.51 22.66
CA MET A 177 0.27 24.63 23.64
C MET A 177 1.52 25.31 24.25
N PRO A 178 1.36 26.44 24.97
CA PRO A 178 2.49 27.18 25.52
C PRO A 178 3.31 26.30 26.46
N ASP A 179 4.64 26.34 26.33
CA ASP A 179 5.60 25.58 27.13
C ASP A 179 5.44 24.04 27.10
N MET A 180 4.62 23.50 26.20
CA MET A 180 4.37 22.05 26.06
C MET A 180 5.18 21.40 24.93
N ILE A 181 5.77 22.20 24.03
CA ILE A 181 6.55 21.73 22.89
C ILE A 181 7.86 22.52 22.86
N ALA A 182 9.00 21.83 22.83
CA ALA A 182 10.30 22.47 22.61
C ALA A 182 10.87 22.06 21.24
N TRP A 183 11.50 23.03 20.58
CA TRP A 183 12.13 22.87 19.27
C TRP A 183 13.63 23.12 19.42
N GLU A 184 14.42 22.07 19.39
CA GLU A 184 15.86 22.13 19.63
C GLU A 184 16.62 21.87 18.33
N SER A 185 17.44 22.83 17.91
CA SER A 185 18.38 22.60 16.81
C SER A 185 19.51 21.70 17.28
N GLN A 186 19.79 20.66 16.50
CA GLN A 186 20.84 19.68 16.75
C GLN A 186 21.78 19.61 15.55
N GLU A 187 23.02 19.22 15.81
CA GLU A 187 24.02 18.95 14.78
C GLU A 187 24.72 17.63 15.07
N LYS A 188 24.75 16.73 14.07
CA LYS A 188 25.45 15.45 14.15
C LYS A 188 26.13 15.18 12.81
N ASP A 189 27.44 14.95 12.83
CA ASP A 189 28.26 14.69 11.63
C ASP A 189 28.04 15.70 10.48
N GLY A 190 27.89 16.99 10.84
CA GLY A 190 27.63 18.08 9.88
C GLY A 190 26.20 18.12 9.32
N LEU A 191 25.29 17.25 9.79
CA LEU A 191 23.87 17.34 9.53
C LEU A 191 23.18 18.19 10.60
N GLU A 192 22.59 19.31 10.18
CA GLU A 192 21.66 20.10 10.99
C GLU A 192 20.25 19.51 10.89
N TYR A 193 19.61 19.32 12.05
CA TYR A 193 18.24 18.84 12.17
C TYR A 193 17.58 19.46 13.42
N VAL A 194 16.29 19.22 13.58
CA VAL A 194 15.53 19.72 14.73
C VAL A 194 14.89 18.55 15.46
N ARG A 195 15.08 18.51 16.77
CA ARG A 195 14.37 17.63 17.70
C ARG A 195 13.19 18.38 18.28
N ILE A 196 12.02 17.77 18.21
CA ILE A 196 10.78 18.23 18.82
C ILE A 196 10.55 17.35 20.05
N THR A 197 10.49 17.98 21.21
CA THR A 197 10.16 17.30 22.47
C THR A 197 8.83 17.80 23.00
N PHE A 198 8.05 16.90 23.57
CA PHE A 198 6.78 17.22 24.20
C PHE A 198 6.98 17.21 25.73
N ALA A 199 6.20 18.02 26.45
CA ALA A 199 6.23 18.03 27.91
C ALA A 199 5.67 16.75 28.54
N ASP A 200 4.86 16.01 27.78
CA ASP A 200 4.45 14.64 28.12
C ASP A 200 5.60 13.68 27.80
N GLU A 201 6.16 13.03 28.83
CA GLU A 201 7.28 12.10 28.68
C GLU A 201 6.89 10.81 27.95
N ASP A 202 5.60 10.47 27.91
CA ASP A 202 5.08 9.29 27.19
C ASP A 202 4.94 9.55 25.67
N MET A 203 5.04 10.82 25.24
CA MET A 203 5.02 11.20 23.84
C MET A 203 6.42 11.11 23.23
N PRO A 204 6.62 10.37 22.13
CA PRO A 204 7.92 10.22 21.52
C PRO A 204 8.39 11.54 20.94
N HIS A 205 9.71 11.69 20.93
CA HIS A 205 10.32 12.79 20.22
C HIS A 205 10.07 12.65 18.72
N LEU A 206 9.96 13.79 18.04
CA LEU A 206 9.89 13.84 16.60
C LEU A 206 11.10 14.60 16.07
N TYR A 207 11.80 14.03 15.11
CA TYR A 207 12.96 14.64 14.49
C TYR A 207 12.60 15.05 13.07
N TYR A 208 13.05 16.22 12.63
CA TYR A 208 12.93 16.59 11.22
C TYR A 208 14.18 17.29 10.69
N ALA A 209 14.40 17.11 9.39
CA ALA A 209 15.47 17.77 8.64
C ALA A 209 14.97 18.16 7.24
N VAL A 210 15.62 19.17 6.65
CA VAL A 210 15.28 19.65 5.31
C VAL A 210 16.52 19.62 4.44
N LYS A 211 16.54 18.70 3.48
CA LYS A 211 17.66 18.50 2.55
C LYS A 211 17.15 18.08 1.17
N SER A 212 17.91 18.42 0.14
CA SER A 212 17.65 17.99 -1.24
C SER A 212 16.20 18.24 -1.71
N ARG A 213 15.59 19.38 -1.33
CA ARG A 213 14.19 19.73 -1.62
C ARG A 213 13.16 18.76 -1.00
N ALA A 214 13.48 18.17 0.14
CA ALA A 214 12.57 17.33 0.91
C ALA A 214 12.56 17.74 2.39
N LEU A 215 11.41 17.61 3.02
CA LEU A 215 11.26 17.59 4.48
C LEU A 215 11.15 16.13 4.88
N ILE A 216 12.05 15.69 5.76
CA ILE A 216 12.05 14.34 6.33
C ILE A 216 11.63 14.45 7.79
N LEU A 217 10.68 13.63 8.23
CA LEU A 217 10.27 13.51 9.62
C LEU A 217 10.33 12.07 10.09
N SER A 218 10.83 11.82 11.29
CA SER A 218 10.88 10.47 11.88
C SER A 218 10.75 10.54 13.40
N PRO A 219 10.12 9.56 14.07
CA PRO A 219 10.20 9.42 15.53
C PRO A 219 11.59 8.97 16.00
N ARG A 220 12.46 8.51 15.09
CA ARG A 220 13.81 8.00 15.38
C ARG A 220 14.90 8.85 14.73
N GLU A 221 15.87 9.25 15.54
CA GLU A 221 16.95 10.15 15.10
C GLU A 221 17.90 9.50 14.09
N ASP A 222 18.24 8.23 14.30
CA ASP A 222 19.11 7.45 13.42
C ASP A 222 18.48 7.26 12.03
N VAL A 223 17.18 6.95 11.98
CA VAL A 223 16.42 6.79 10.72
C VAL A 223 16.41 8.09 9.92
N LEU A 224 16.13 9.23 10.58
CA LEU A 224 16.23 10.55 9.96
C LEU A 224 17.63 10.77 9.36
N PHE A 225 18.66 10.48 10.15
CA PHE A 225 20.05 10.71 9.77
C PHE A 225 20.43 9.87 8.53
N HIS A 226 20.11 8.57 8.53
CA HIS A 226 20.36 7.69 7.39
C HIS A 226 19.64 8.15 6.13
N ALA A 227 18.35 8.51 6.22
CA ALA A 227 17.59 9.03 5.09
C ALA A 227 18.22 10.32 4.50
N VAL A 228 18.62 11.25 5.35
CA VAL A 228 19.22 12.50 4.89
C VAL A 228 20.62 12.29 4.29
N GLN A 229 21.42 11.38 4.85
CA GLN A 229 22.72 11.02 4.27
C GLN A 229 22.55 10.45 2.86
N ARG A 230 21.62 9.50 2.66
CA ARG A 230 21.32 8.94 1.33
C ARG A 230 20.92 10.03 0.34
N LEU A 231 20.00 10.91 0.72
CA LEU A 231 19.54 12.02 -0.13
C LEU A 231 20.64 13.03 -0.45
N THR A 232 21.58 13.24 0.47
CA THR A 232 22.73 14.14 0.26
C THR A 232 23.74 13.49 -0.69
N ALA A 233 24.04 12.21 -0.50
CA ALA A 233 24.96 11.46 -1.35
C ALA A 233 24.43 11.33 -2.80
N ARG A 234 23.11 11.15 -2.98
CA ARG A 234 22.46 11.20 -4.30
C ARG A 234 22.55 12.58 -4.94
N ALA A 235 22.26 13.65 -4.19
CA ALA A 235 22.36 15.01 -4.72
C ALA A 235 23.80 15.41 -5.08
N GLY A 236 24.80 14.87 -4.38
CA GLY A 236 26.22 15.03 -4.67
C GLY A 236 26.74 14.18 -5.84
N GLY A 237 25.92 13.28 -6.39
CA GLY A 237 26.33 12.35 -7.45
C GLY A 237 27.29 11.25 -6.99
N GLU A 238 27.44 11.05 -5.68
CA GLU A 238 28.30 10.01 -5.09
C GLU A 238 27.63 8.63 -5.13
N VAL A 239 26.29 8.63 -5.08
CA VAL A 239 25.49 7.45 -5.39
C VAL A 239 25.21 7.47 -6.87
N HIS A 240 25.98 6.71 -7.64
CA HIS A 240 25.43 6.17 -8.88
C HIS A 240 24.24 5.34 -8.44
N GLU A 241 23.01 5.73 -8.82
CA GLU A 241 21.89 4.80 -8.78
C GLU A 241 22.44 3.48 -9.33
N SER A 242 22.43 2.40 -8.55
CA SER A 242 22.55 1.08 -9.14
C SER A 242 21.33 0.98 -10.06
N VAL A 243 21.54 1.38 -11.32
CA VAL A 243 20.59 1.26 -12.42
C VAL A 243 20.34 -0.24 -12.55
N GLY A 244 19.41 -0.76 -11.74
CA GLY A 244 19.24 -2.20 -11.55
C GLY A 244 18.47 -2.60 -10.30
N GLU A 245 18.58 -1.91 -9.16
CA GLU A 245 18.08 -2.45 -7.87
C GLU A 245 16.78 -1.81 -7.35
N THR A 246 16.49 -0.54 -7.67
CA THR A 246 15.21 0.08 -7.27
C THR A 246 14.20 0.05 -8.41
N MET A 247 13.06 -0.60 -8.19
CA MET A 247 12.00 -0.70 -9.20
C MET A 247 11.40 0.68 -9.49
N PRO A 248 11.04 1.01 -10.75
CA PRO A 248 10.29 2.22 -11.04
C PRO A 248 8.87 2.10 -10.48
N TRP A 249 8.23 3.24 -10.20
CA TRP A 249 6.81 3.24 -9.86
C TRP A 249 5.96 2.76 -11.05
N LEU A 250 5.02 1.86 -10.80
CA LEU A 250 4.13 1.30 -11.84
C LEU A 250 2.89 2.16 -12.12
N GLY A 251 2.65 3.18 -11.30
CA GLY A 251 1.53 4.10 -11.45
C GLY A 251 1.94 5.55 -11.24
N GLU A 252 0.98 6.44 -11.39
CA GLU A 252 1.20 7.89 -11.29
C GLU A 252 0.45 8.55 -10.13
N SER A 253 -0.38 7.81 -9.38
CA SER A 253 -1.25 8.37 -8.34
C SER A 253 -0.94 7.85 -6.93
N VAL A 254 -0.90 6.53 -6.75
CA VAL A 254 -0.47 5.87 -5.51
C VAL A 254 0.41 4.70 -5.90
N CYS A 255 1.59 4.59 -5.32
CA CYS A 255 2.47 3.45 -5.56
C CYS A 255 3.00 2.90 -4.25
N ALA A 256 3.21 1.59 -4.21
CA ALA A 256 3.84 0.92 -3.11
C ALA A 256 4.90 -0.06 -3.61
N GLN A 257 6.02 -0.15 -2.90
CA GLN A 257 6.98 -1.23 -3.05
C GLN A 257 7.13 -1.92 -1.70
N VAL A 258 7.17 -3.25 -1.73
CA VAL A 258 7.25 -4.08 -0.53
C VAL A 258 8.33 -5.13 -0.76
N SER A 259 9.27 -5.24 0.18
CA SER A 259 10.31 -6.27 0.13
C SER A 259 9.74 -7.68 0.34
N GLY A 260 10.41 -8.70 -0.18
CA GLY A 260 10.10 -10.11 0.06
C GLY A 260 10.04 -10.46 1.54
N ASP A 261 11.03 -10.01 2.32
CA ASP A 261 11.09 -10.25 3.78
C ASP A 261 9.84 -9.72 4.52
N MET A 262 9.30 -8.58 4.07
CA MET A 262 8.08 -8.02 4.65
C MET A 262 6.84 -8.78 4.21
N LEU A 263 6.77 -9.24 2.95
CA LEU A 263 5.66 -10.06 2.46
C LEU A 263 5.61 -11.41 3.19
N ASP A 264 6.76 -12.06 3.39
CA ASP A 264 6.90 -13.28 4.19
C ASP A 264 6.44 -13.07 5.64
N SER A 265 6.58 -11.85 6.20
CA SER A 265 6.10 -11.51 7.55
C SER A 265 4.60 -11.21 7.59
N LEU A 266 4.05 -10.55 6.57
CA LEU A 266 2.61 -10.23 6.46
C LEU A 266 1.76 -11.50 6.32
N ASP A 267 2.32 -12.58 5.78
CA ASP A 267 1.71 -13.91 5.77
C ASP A 267 1.27 -14.36 7.16
N LEU A 268 2.07 -14.08 8.19
CA LEU A 268 1.77 -14.50 9.56
C LEU A 268 0.55 -13.77 10.15
N ILE A 269 0.21 -12.59 9.61
CA ILE A 269 -0.79 -11.70 10.20
C ILE A 269 -2.10 -11.71 9.39
N PHE A 270 -2.02 -11.63 8.06
CA PHE A 270 -3.18 -11.42 7.20
C PHE A 270 -3.66 -12.67 6.46
N TRP A 271 -2.84 -13.72 6.38
CA TRP A 271 -3.17 -14.90 5.58
C TRP A 271 -4.28 -15.76 6.20
N ASP A 272 -4.44 -15.76 7.53
CA ASP A 272 -5.40 -16.63 8.21
C ASP A 272 -6.85 -16.38 7.79
N GLN A 273 -7.27 -15.11 7.64
CA GLN A 273 -8.62 -14.78 7.18
C GLN A 273 -8.87 -15.19 5.72
N TYR A 274 -7.83 -15.15 4.88
CA TYR A 274 -7.93 -15.59 3.49
C TYR A 274 -7.93 -17.12 3.40
N ARG A 275 -7.10 -17.78 4.21
CA ARG A 275 -7.03 -19.23 4.36
C ARG A 275 -8.35 -19.82 4.79
N GLU A 276 -9.05 -19.23 5.77
CA GLU A 276 -10.40 -19.64 6.18
C GLU A 276 -11.36 -19.63 4.99
N ARG A 277 -11.37 -18.56 4.19
CA ARG A 277 -12.21 -18.48 2.99
C ARG A 277 -11.86 -19.53 1.93
N LEU A 278 -10.57 -19.81 1.71
CA LEU A 278 -10.16 -20.84 0.77
C LEU A 278 -10.55 -22.24 1.27
N GLN A 279 -10.42 -22.47 2.57
CA GLN A 279 -10.83 -23.72 3.21
C GLN A 279 -12.35 -23.92 3.10
N GLU A 280 -13.15 -22.91 3.41
CA GLU A 280 -14.61 -22.93 3.21
C GLU A 280 -14.98 -23.26 1.76
N ARG A 281 -14.39 -22.55 0.79
CA ARG A 281 -14.61 -22.84 -0.65
C ARG A 281 -14.18 -24.25 -1.03
N SER A 282 -13.10 -24.76 -0.44
CA SER A 282 -12.67 -26.13 -0.65
C SER A 282 -13.70 -27.12 -0.13
N TRP A 283 -14.28 -26.86 1.04
CA TRP A 283 -15.28 -27.71 1.67
C TRP A 283 -16.65 -27.65 0.98
N ASP A 284 -17.02 -26.51 0.38
CA ASP A 284 -18.25 -26.38 -0.40
C ASP A 284 -18.32 -27.38 -1.57
N ASN A 285 -17.17 -27.73 -2.16
CA ASN A 285 -17.10 -28.75 -3.21
C ASN A 285 -17.40 -30.16 -2.68
N LEU A 286 -17.16 -30.45 -1.40
CA LEU A 286 -17.34 -31.78 -0.83
C LEU A 286 -18.82 -32.19 -0.83
N TYR A 287 -19.74 -31.25 -0.62
CA TYR A 287 -21.17 -31.53 -0.59
C TYR A 287 -21.66 -32.15 -1.91
N ILE A 288 -21.31 -31.53 -3.05
CA ILE A 288 -21.76 -32.02 -4.35
C ILE A 288 -21.06 -33.31 -4.75
N LEU A 289 -19.78 -33.47 -4.41
CA LEU A 289 -19.03 -34.72 -4.67
C LEU A 289 -19.60 -35.90 -3.87
N ASN A 290 -19.98 -35.67 -2.60
CA ASN A 290 -20.66 -36.66 -1.77
C ASN A 290 -22.03 -37.02 -2.33
N GLU A 291 -22.78 -36.04 -2.83
CA GLU A 291 -24.09 -36.28 -3.44
C GLU A 291 -23.99 -37.11 -4.72
N TRP A 292 -22.95 -36.88 -5.55
CA TRP A 292 -22.66 -37.72 -6.71
C TRP A 292 -22.40 -39.16 -6.34
N ARG A 293 -21.56 -39.39 -5.34
CA ARG A 293 -21.27 -40.76 -4.88
C ARG A 293 -22.50 -41.41 -4.25
N ARG A 294 -23.33 -40.65 -3.53
CA ARG A 294 -24.59 -41.14 -2.96
C ARG A 294 -25.59 -41.60 -4.03
N LEU A 295 -25.71 -40.83 -5.12
CA LEU A 295 -26.66 -41.10 -6.20
C LEU A 295 -26.18 -42.18 -7.17
N TYR A 296 -24.87 -42.21 -7.46
CA TYR A 296 -24.31 -43.01 -8.54
C TYR A 296 -23.30 -44.08 -8.08
N GLY A 297 -23.06 -44.20 -6.77
CA GLY A 297 -22.15 -45.18 -6.19
C GLY A 297 -20.68 -44.79 -6.35
N ASP A 298 -19.80 -45.80 -6.49
CA ASP A 298 -18.34 -45.63 -6.59
C ASP A 298 -17.90 -45.22 -8.01
N VAL A 299 -18.45 -44.11 -8.49
CA VAL A 299 -18.02 -43.44 -9.73
C VAL A 299 -17.05 -42.32 -9.38
N ASP A 300 -16.20 -41.96 -10.34
CA ASP A 300 -15.39 -40.75 -10.26
C ASP A 300 -16.30 -39.52 -10.25
N ALA A 301 -16.54 -38.97 -9.05
CA ALA A 301 -17.44 -37.84 -8.84
C ALA A 301 -16.92 -36.55 -9.49
N LEU A 302 -15.60 -36.40 -9.64
CA LEU A 302 -15.00 -35.25 -10.30
C LEU A 302 -15.26 -35.31 -11.80
N ALA A 303 -15.00 -36.46 -12.43
CA ALA A 303 -15.27 -36.66 -13.84
C ALA A 303 -16.78 -36.56 -14.14
N LEU A 304 -17.64 -37.10 -13.27
CA LEU A 304 -19.08 -36.96 -13.41
C LEU A 304 -19.56 -35.51 -13.31
N HIS A 305 -19.02 -34.74 -12.36
CA HIS A 305 -19.35 -33.32 -12.22
C HIS A 305 -18.94 -32.55 -13.49
N GLU A 306 -17.74 -32.80 -14.01
CA GLU A 306 -17.24 -32.18 -15.24
C GLU A 306 -18.08 -32.53 -16.47
N ASP A 307 -18.52 -33.79 -16.61
CA ASP A 307 -19.38 -34.22 -17.72
C ASP A 307 -20.76 -33.55 -17.68
N ILE A 308 -21.36 -33.42 -16.49
CA ILE A 308 -22.69 -32.83 -16.32
C ILE A 308 -22.66 -31.30 -16.44
N TRP A 309 -21.68 -30.65 -15.80
CA TRP A 309 -21.64 -29.19 -15.65
C TRP A 309 -20.64 -28.48 -16.57
N GLY A 310 -19.79 -29.22 -17.27
CA GLY A 310 -18.75 -28.66 -18.15
C GLY A 310 -17.65 -27.91 -17.40
N THR A 311 -17.50 -28.14 -16.10
CA THR A 311 -16.50 -27.50 -15.22
C THR A 311 -15.93 -28.54 -14.28
N ARG A 312 -14.61 -28.58 -14.15
CA ARG A 312 -13.93 -29.42 -13.17
C ARG A 312 -13.83 -28.71 -11.82
N LEU A 313 -14.22 -29.37 -10.74
CA LEU A 313 -13.97 -28.86 -9.39
C LEU A 313 -12.48 -29.00 -9.05
N THR A 314 -11.88 -27.90 -8.62
CA THR A 314 -10.46 -27.84 -8.23
C THR A 314 -10.35 -27.38 -6.79
N CYS A 315 -9.43 -27.98 -6.03
CA CYS A 315 -9.11 -27.48 -4.69
C CYS A 315 -8.41 -26.12 -4.81
N PRO A 316 -8.88 -25.07 -4.13
CA PRO A 316 -8.28 -23.74 -4.23
C PRO A 316 -6.84 -23.67 -3.71
N GLY A 317 -6.43 -24.63 -2.87
CA GLY A 317 -5.06 -24.75 -2.36
C GLY A 317 -4.14 -25.60 -3.24
N GLY A 318 -4.56 -25.96 -4.45
CA GLY A 318 -3.77 -26.79 -5.38
C GLY A 318 -3.77 -28.29 -5.10
N GLY A 319 -4.63 -28.76 -4.19
CA GLY A 319 -4.80 -30.18 -3.85
C GLY A 319 -5.79 -30.93 -4.74
N GLU A 320 -6.10 -32.15 -4.33
CA GLU A 320 -7.09 -33.03 -4.97
C GLU A 320 -8.27 -33.30 -4.01
N TYR A 321 -9.39 -33.75 -4.58
CA TYR A 321 -10.51 -34.26 -3.80
C TYR A 321 -10.51 -35.78 -3.86
N VAL A 322 -10.37 -36.42 -2.71
CA VAL A 322 -10.24 -37.87 -2.58
C VAL A 322 -11.31 -38.42 -1.66
N TRP A 323 -11.75 -39.66 -1.90
CA TRP A 323 -12.70 -40.32 -1.03
C TRP A 323 -11.99 -40.82 0.24
N ASN A 324 -12.49 -40.42 1.41
CA ASN A 324 -12.03 -40.90 2.71
C ASN A 324 -13.03 -41.93 3.25
N ASP A 325 -12.61 -43.20 3.28
CA ASP A 325 -13.43 -44.31 3.77
C ASP A 325 -13.76 -44.22 5.27
N HIS A 326 -12.85 -43.68 6.08
CA HIS A 326 -13.05 -43.50 7.52
C HIS A 326 -14.18 -42.51 7.81
N LEU A 327 -14.20 -41.40 7.05
CA LEU A 327 -15.25 -40.38 7.17
C LEU A 327 -16.49 -40.69 6.32
N SER A 328 -16.39 -41.66 5.40
CA SER A 328 -17.41 -41.92 4.37
C SER A 328 -17.82 -40.62 3.65
N SER A 329 -16.82 -39.82 3.30
CA SER A 329 -16.97 -38.49 2.70
C SER A 329 -15.76 -38.19 1.80
N TYR A 330 -15.93 -37.34 0.80
CA TYR A 330 -14.78 -36.72 0.12
C TYR A 330 -14.05 -35.76 1.06
N GLU A 331 -12.75 -35.65 0.91
CA GLU A 331 -11.90 -34.66 1.58
C GLU A 331 -10.95 -33.98 0.59
N SER A 332 -10.45 -32.81 0.96
CA SER A 332 -9.35 -32.15 0.27
C SER A 332 -8.02 -32.67 0.78
N THR A 333 -7.08 -33.02 -0.11
CA THR A 333 -5.72 -33.44 0.31
C THR A 333 -4.91 -32.33 0.98
N VAL A 334 -5.39 -31.07 0.89
CA VAL A 334 -4.69 -29.88 1.39
C VAL A 334 -5.45 -29.24 2.55
N TYR A 335 -6.78 -29.15 2.48
CA TYR A 335 -7.62 -28.54 3.51
C TYR A 335 -8.37 -29.56 4.39
N GLY A 336 -8.24 -30.84 4.10
CA GLY A 336 -8.92 -31.91 4.83
C GLY A 336 -10.43 -31.87 4.67
N HIS A 337 -11.13 -32.22 5.75
CA HIS A 337 -12.59 -32.24 5.86
C HIS A 337 -13.02 -31.39 7.07
N PRO A 338 -14.24 -30.83 7.12
CA PRO A 338 -14.70 -30.05 8.29
C PRO A 338 -14.58 -30.75 9.66
N LEU A 339 -14.58 -32.09 9.68
CA LEU A 339 -14.40 -32.90 10.90
C LEU A 339 -12.93 -33.17 11.24
N GLU A 340 -12.04 -33.10 10.24
CA GLU A 340 -10.60 -33.33 10.35
C GLU A 340 -9.88 -32.26 9.51
N PRO A 341 -9.92 -30.98 9.95
CA PRO A 341 -9.44 -29.87 9.15
C PRO A 341 -7.91 -29.88 9.06
N LEU A 342 -7.38 -29.58 7.86
CA LEU A 342 -5.96 -29.30 7.66
C LEU A 342 -5.76 -27.80 7.42
N PRO A 343 -4.62 -27.24 7.85
CA PRO A 343 -4.36 -25.79 7.76
C PRO A 343 -4.26 -25.28 6.31
N GLY A 344 -4.03 -26.16 5.34
CA GLY A 344 -3.76 -25.75 3.97
C GLY A 344 -2.38 -25.09 3.78
N PRO A 345 -2.10 -24.55 2.59
CA PRO A 345 -0.81 -23.95 2.28
C PRO A 345 -0.75 -22.51 2.84
N GLY A 346 0.45 -22.04 3.18
CA GLY A 346 0.76 -20.62 3.31
C GLY A 346 0.86 -19.94 1.95
N LEU A 347 0.98 -18.61 1.92
CA LEU A 347 1.16 -17.88 0.67
C LEU A 347 2.49 -18.28 0.01
N ARG A 348 3.55 -18.48 0.81
CA ARG A 348 4.85 -18.95 0.32
C ARG A 348 4.78 -20.29 -0.41
N GLU A 349 4.00 -21.26 0.09
CA GLU A 349 3.79 -22.52 -0.61
C GLU A 349 3.01 -22.36 -1.93
N LEU A 350 2.13 -21.34 -2.02
CA LEU A 350 1.35 -21.06 -3.24
C LEU A 350 2.10 -20.23 -4.28
N LEU A 351 2.85 -19.21 -3.85
CA LEU A 351 3.47 -18.23 -4.73
C LEU A 351 4.96 -18.49 -4.97
N GLY A 352 5.60 -19.35 -4.17
CA GLY A 352 7.04 -19.57 -4.17
C GLY A 352 7.77 -18.54 -3.29
N HIS A 353 9.08 -18.45 -3.46
CA HIS A 353 9.82 -17.31 -2.91
C HIS A 353 9.33 -16.03 -3.62
N ILE A 354 9.22 -14.95 -2.86
CA ILE A 354 8.88 -13.63 -3.39
C ILE A 354 10.05 -12.72 -3.05
N GLU A 355 10.70 -12.16 -4.05
CA GLU A 355 11.80 -11.21 -3.85
C GLU A 355 11.27 -9.81 -3.48
N ALA A 356 10.21 -9.37 -4.15
CA ALA A 356 9.56 -8.09 -3.91
C ALA A 356 8.19 -7.98 -4.59
N GLY A 357 7.35 -7.08 -4.08
CA GLY A 357 6.13 -6.62 -4.73
C GLY A 357 6.22 -5.14 -5.10
N ASN A 358 5.71 -4.78 -6.27
CA ASN A 358 5.59 -3.41 -6.76
C ASN A 358 4.15 -3.18 -7.23
N PHE A 359 3.53 -2.13 -6.73
CA PHE A 359 2.11 -1.84 -6.88
C PHE A 359 1.95 -0.39 -7.32
N GLY A 360 1.09 -0.15 -8.31
CA GLY A 360 0.84 1.19 -8.82
C GLY A 360 -0.62 1.37 -9.20
N ILE A 361 -1.20 2.48 -8.77
CA ILE A 361 -2.53 2.93 -9.16
C ILE A 361 -2.36 4.25 -9.92
N THR A 362 -3.07 4.36 -11.03
CA THR A 362 -3.22 5.59 -11.81
C THR A 362 -4.70 5.91 -11.93
N PHE A 363 -5.09 7.06 -11.38
CA PHE A 363 -6.41 7.62 -11.62
C PHE A 363 -6.41 8.35 -12.96
N GLU A 364 -7.23 7.84 -13.88
CA GLU A 364 -7.48 8.44 -15.19
C GLU A 364 -8.79 9.24 -15.14
N HIS A 365 -9.02 10.11 -16.12
CA HIS A 365 -10.13 11.07 -16.11
C HIS A 365 -11.51 10.44 -15.78
N ASP A 366 -11.74 9.20 -16.21
CA ASP A 366 -12.97 8.44 -15.98
C ASP A 366 -12.71 7.03 -15.42
N GLY A 367 -11.50 6.74 -14.93
CA GLY A 367 -11.07 5.35 -14.73
C GLY A 367 -9.99 5.16 -13.69
N LEU A 368 -9.70 3.90 -13.43
CA LEU A 368 -8.59 3.46 -12.61
C LEU A 368 -7.82 2.40 -13.36
N ARG A 369 -6.51 2.55 -13.42
CA ARG A 369 -5.59 1.49 -13.82
C ARG A 369 -4.74 1.08 -12.63
N GLY A 370 -4.77 -0.20 -12.28
CA GLY A 370 -3.92 -0.81 -11.27
C GLY A 370 -2.93 -1.74 -11.92
N VAL A 371 -1.65 -1.62 -11.60
CA VAL A 371 -0.60 -2.53 -12.07
C VAL A 371 0.12 -3.09 -10.85
N THR A 372 0.25 -4.40 -10.81
CA THR A 372 0.99 -5.13 -9.79
C THR A 372 2.05 -6.00 -10.47
N GLU A 373 3.27 -5.95 -9.97
CA GLU A 373 4.38 -6.85 -10.32
C GLU A 373 4.88 -7.53 -9.05
N ILE A 374 4.91 -8.86 -9.04
CA ILE A 374 5.51 -9.68 -8.00
C ILE A 374 6.72 -10.38 -8.62
N ARG A 375 7.91 -10.20 -8.04
CA ARG A 375 9.16 -10.89 -8.43
C ARG A 375 9.40 -12.10 -7.55
N ARG A 376 9.95 -13.18 -8.10
CA ARG A 376 10.04 -14.50 -7.46
C ARG A 376 11.45 -15.04 -7.35
#